data_AF-A0A4Y9MTM4-F1
#
_entry.id   AF-A0A4Y9MTM4-F1
#
_cell.length_a   1.000
_cell.length_b   1.000
_cell.length_c   1.000
_cell.angle_alpha   90.00
_cell.angle_beta   90.00
_cell.angle_gamma   90.00
#
_symmetry.space_group_name_H-M   'P 1'
#
loop_
_entity.id
_entity.type
_entity.pdbx_description
1 polymer ?
#
loop_
_entity_poly.entity_id
_entity_poly.type
_entity_poly.pdbx_seq_one_letter_code
_entity_poly.pdbx_strand_id
1 'polypeptide(L)'
;MSKRSASIAGVVSLVVSASIGLASPAAAATEWEMPDVEGQILQSAWDAVLATSEGAVVPATSSADGMPYEQINLTNWVVCAQSPSEGGTFSAEEPPELEVARFNQC
;
A
#
# COMPACT_ATOMS: atom_id res chain seq x y z
N MET A 1 -49.01 61.70 25.81
CA MET A 1 -49.66 61.22 24.57
C MET A 1 -48.68 60.24 23.91
N SER A 2 -48.79 58.94 24.22
CA SER A 2 -49.01 57.80 23.27
C SER A 2 -47.85 57.54 22.30
N LYS A 3 -47.23 56.35 22.13
CA LYS A 3 -47.53 54.92 22.40
C LYS A 3 -46.18 54.15 22.33
N ARG A 4 -45.85 53.28 23.30
CA ARG A 4 -45.90 51.79 23.28
C ARG A 4 -45.18 51.08 22.10
N SER A 5 -44.05 50.46 22.46
CA SER A 5 -43.53 49.10 22.16
C SER A 5 -43.93 48.36 20.87
N ALA A 6 -42.94 47.75 20.21
CA ALA A 6 -43.01 46.36 19.74
C ALA A 6 -41.61 45.79 19.41
N SER A 7 -41.15 44.84 20.22
CA SER A 7 -40.15 43.84 19.86
C SER A 7 -40.80 42.76 18.99
N ILE A 8 -40.14 42.32 17.92
CA ILE A 8 -40.42 41.05 17.21
C ILE A 8 -39.05 40.55 16.70
N ALA A 9 -38.40 39.61 17.40
CA ALA A 9 -38.38 38.18 17.06
C ALA A 9 -38.12 37.96 15.55
N GLY A 10 -36.93 37.54 15.11
CA GLY A 10 -36.33 36.26 15.46
C GLY A 10 -36.51 35.32 14.27
N VAL A 11 -35.49 35.19 13.42
CA VAL A 11 -35.29 34.01 12.57
C VAL A 11 -33.78 33.75 12.55
N VAL A 12 -33.31 32.96 13.51
CA VAL A 12 -32.01 32.30 13.44
C VAL A 12 -32.18 31.15 12.45
N SER A 13 -31.81 31.36 11.18
CA SER A 13 -31.68 30.26 10.22
C SER A 13 -30.36 29.53 10.49
N LEU A 14 -30.39 28.61 11.47
CA LEU A 14 -29.38 27.57 11.61
C LEU A 14 -29.52 26.61 10.42
N VAL A 15 -28.76 26.87 9.35
CA VAL A 15 -28.54 25.88 8.29
C VAL A 15 -27.55 24.88 8.85
N VAL A 16 -28.07 23.78 9.42
CA VAL A 16 -27.26 22.63 9.81
C VAL A 16 -26.79 21.95 8.53
N SER A 17 -25.52 22.17 8.18
CA SER A 17 -24.78 21.41 7.18
C SER A 17 -24.67 19.95 7.63
N ALA A 18 -25.59 19.11 7.20
CA ALA A 18 -25.50 17.66 7.39
C ALA A 18 -24.83 17.03 6.16
N SER A 19 -23.51 17.20 6.04
CA SER A 19 -22.70 16.32 5.19
C SER A 19 -22.58 14.98 5.92
N ILE A 20 -23.53 14.08 5.67
CA ILE A 20 -23.42 12.68 6.03
C ILE A 20 -22.30 12.11 5.16
N GLY A 21 -21.06 12.20 5.64
CA GLY A 21 -19.96 11.43 5.10
C GLY A 21 -20.31 9.97 5.31
N LEU A 22 -20.61 9.26 4.23
CA LEU A 22 -20.69 7.81 4.22
C LEU A 22 -19.28 7.30 4.57
N ALA A 23 -19.04 7.04 5.84
CA ALA A 23 -17.94 6.16 6.23
C ALA A 23 -18.32 4.77 5.73
N SER A 24 -17.93 4.46 4.50
CA SER A 24 -17.92 3.08 4.02
C SER A 24 -17.15 2.24 5.04
N PRO A 25 -17.58 1.01 5.34
CA PRO A 25 -16.75 0.12 6.14
C PRO A 25 -15.43 -0.01 5.39
N ALA A 26 -14.33 0.41 6.01
CA ALA A 26 -13.01 0.05 5.52
C ALA A 26 -12.98 -1.47 5.55
N ALA A 27 -13.10 -2.11 4.39
CA ALA A 27 -12.77 -3.50 4.27
C ALA A 27 -11.33 -3.62 4.76
N ALA A 28 -11.08 -4.43 5.78
CA ALA A 28 -9.70 -4.72 6.18
C ALA A 28 -9.00 -5.29 4.94
N ALA A 29 -7.93 -4.63 4.51
CA ALA A 29 -7.12 -5.14 3.40
C ALA A 29 -6.60 -6.52 3.79
N THR A 30 -6.61 -7.46 2.85
CA THR A 30 -5.94 -8.74 3.07
C THR A 30 -4.44 -8.46 3.14
N GLU A 31 -3.83 -8.83 4.26
CA GLU A 31 -2.41 -8.67 4.52
C GLU A 31 -1.75 -10.05 4.64
N TRP A 32 -0.52 -10.14 4.17
CA TRP A 32 0.29 -11.35 4.23
C TRP A 32 1.65 -11.05 4.86
N GLU A 33 2.26 -12.07 5.45
CA GLU A 33 3.58 -11.97 6.06
C GLU A 33 4.67 -12.20 5.00
N MET A 34 5.67 -11.32 4.96
CA MET A 34 6.74 -11.34 3.98
C MET A 34 7.70 -12.51 4.24
N PRO A 35 7.89 -13.41 3.26
CA PRO A 35 8.87 -14.49 3.38
C PRO A 35 10.31 -13.96 3.33
N ASP A 36 11.26 -14.70 3.91
CA ASP A 36 12.70 -14.47 3.69
C ASP A 36 13.11 -14.95 2.29
N VAL A 37 13.44 -13.98 1.43
CA VAL A 37 13.80 -14.19 0.03
C VAL A 37 15.12 -13.54 -0.36
N GLU A 38 15.82 -12.90 0.58
CA GLU A 38 17.16 -12.36 0.32
C GLU A 38 18.14 -13.48 -0.09
N GLY A 39 19.00 -13.18 -1.06
CA GLY A 39 19.95 -14.15 -1.63
C GLY A 39 19.32 -15.19 -2.57
N GLN A 40 18.00 -15.24 -2.71
CA GLN A 40 17.36 -16.11 -3.69
C GLN A 40 17.47 -15.56 -5.11
N ILE A 41 17.40 -16.45 -6.10
CA ILE A 41 17.16 -16.06 -7.49
C ILE A 41 15.77 -15.42 -7.58
N LEU A 42 15.63 -14.32 -8.33
CA LEU A 42 14.40 -13.53 -8.38
C LEU A 42 13.15 -14.34 -8.77
N GLN A 43 13.28 -15.35 -9.65
CA GLN A 43 12.17 -16.27 -9.93
C GLN A 43 11.66 -17.00 -8.68
N SER A 44 12.56 -17.54 -7.85
CA SER A 44 12.20 -18.24 -6.61
C SER A 44 11.55 -17.29 -5.62
N ALA A 45 12.06 -16.05 -5.52
CA ALA A 45 11.48 -15.02 -4.67
C ALA A 45 10.05 -14.63 -5.12
N TRP A 46 9.82 -14.48 -6.43
CA TRP A 46 8.48 -14.26 -6.98
C TRP A 46 7.53 -15.40 -6.64
N ASP A 47 7.97 -16.65 -6.83
CA ASP A 47 7.16 -17.82 -6.53
C ASP A 47 6.81 -17.92 -5.04
N ALA A 48 7.73 -17.53 -4.15
CA ALA A 48 7.49 -17.47 -2.71
C ALA A 48 6.43 -16.41 -2.35
N VAL A 49 6.55 -15.18 -2.86
CA VAL A 49 5.56 -14.10 -2.62
C VAL A 49 4.18 -14.49 -3.17
N LEU A 50 4.14 -15.09 -4.36
CA LEU A 50 2.90 -15.60 -4.95
C LEU A 50 2.32 -16.73 -4.11
N ALA A 51 3.12 -17.68 -3.63
CA ALA A 51 2.64 -18.77 -2.78
C ALA A 51 2.07 -18.26 -1.46
N THR A 52 2.75 -17.32 -0.79
CA THR A 52 2.28 -16.68 0.44
C THR A 52 0.96 -15.94 0.23
N SER A 53 0.83 -15.24 -0.90
CA SER A 53 -0.36 -14.44 -1.22
C SER A 53 -1.45 -15.21 -1.97
N GLU A 54 -1.33 -16.53 -2.10
CA GLU A 54 -2.26 -17.37 -2.87
C GLU A 54 -2.45 -16.89 -4.33
N GLY A 55 -1.39 -16.31 -4.90
CA GLY A 55 -1.33 -15.77 -6.27
C GLY A 55 -1.86 -14.35 -6.40
N ALA A 56 -2.17 -13.65 -5.31
CA ALA A 56 -2.78 -12.33 -5.34
C ALA A 56 -1.78 -11.20 -5.62
N VAL A 57 -0.50 -11.36 -5.25
CA VAL A 57 0.49 -10.28 -5.29
C VAL A 57 1.74 -10.70 -6.04
N VAL A 58 2.13 -9.89 -7.04
CA VAL A 58 3.44 -9.95 -7.69
C VAL A 58 4.31 -8.87 -7.04
N PRO A 59 5.53 -9.20 -6.57
CA PRO A 59 6.40 -8.20 -5.97
C PRO A 59 6.87 -7.17 -7.00
N ALA A 60 7.04 -5.92 -6.56
CA ALA A 60 7.75 -4.91 -7.32
C ALA A 60 9.26 -5.23 -7.35
N THR A 61 9.95 -4.76 -8.38
CA THR A 61 11.39 -5.00 -8.53
C THR A 61 12.14 -3.72 -8.89
N SER A 62 13.32 -3.55 -8.31
CA SER A 62 14.24 -2.44 -8.59
C SER A 62 15.67 -2.97 -8.72
N SER A 63 16.53 -2.27 -9.44
CA SER A 63 17.95 -2.66 -9.55
C SER A 63 18.77 -1.99 -8.45
N ALA A 64 19.62 -2.75 -7.77
CA ALA A 64 20.46 -2.27 -6.66
C ALA A 64 21.43 -1.14 -7.06
N ASP A 65 21.81 -1.07 -8.33
CA ASP A 65 22.63 0.00 -8.88
C ASP A 65 21.84 1.29 -9.19
N GLY A 66 20.54 1.30 -8.91
CA GLY A 66 19.62 2.42 -9.17
C GLY A 66 19.28 2.62 -10.65
N MET A 67 19.75 1.75 -11.54
CA MET A 67 19.46 1.85 -12.96
C MET A 67 18.05 1.32 -13.26
N PRO A 68 17.30 1.95 -14.18
CA PRO A 68 15.93 1.57 -14.50
C PRO A 68 15.88 0.35 -15.43
N TYR A 69 16.56 -0.75 -15.07
CA TYR A 69 16.47 -1.99 -15.82
C TYR A 69 15.15 -2.69 -15.54
N GLU A 70 14.57 -3.30 -16.58
CA GLU A 70 13.43 -4.20 -16.44
C GLU A 70 13.91 -5.64 -16.26
N GLN A 71 13.36 -6.35 -15.27
CA GLN A 71 13.73 -7.73 -14.94
C GLN A 71 12.93 -8.74 -15.79
N ILE A 72 13.12 -8.73 -17.11
CA ILE A 72 12.34 -9.61 -18.02
C ILE A 72 12.65 -11.09 -17.80
N ASN A 73 13.93 -11.43 -17.60
CA ASN A 73 14.36 -12.79 -17.31
C ASN A 73 14.70 -12.91 -15.81
N LEU A 74 13.76 -13.43 -15.04
CA LEU A 74 13.86 -13.49 -13.58
C LEU A 74 14.97 -14.42 -13.07
N THR A 75 15.46 -15.37 -13.87
CA THR A 75 16.54 -16.27 -13.43
C THR A 75 17.94 -15.66 -13.54
N ASN A 76 18.04 -14.44 -14.08
CA ASN A 76 19.30 -13.72 -14.26
C ASN A 76 19.67 -12.79 -13.10
N TRP A 77 18.83 -12.73 -12.07
CA TRP A 77 18.91 -11.78 -10.98
C TRP A 77 18.86 -12.50 -9.63
N VAL A 78 19.52 -11.91 -8.64
CA VAL A 78 19.49 -12.32 -7.23
C VAL A 78 18.90 -11.17 -6.40
N VAL A 79 18.10 -11.50 -5.40
CA VAL A 79 17.55 -10.53 -4.44
C VAL A 79 18.67 -10.11 -3.48
N CYS A 80 18.98 -8.81 -3.47
CA CYS A 80 19.98 -8.23 -2.57
C CYS A 80 19.34 -7.69 -1.28
N ALA A 81 18.12 -7.17 -1.38
CA ALA A 81 17.34 -6.69 -0.25
C ALA A 81 15.84 -6.86 -0.52
N GLN A 82 15.07 -6.97 0.55
CA GLN A 82 13.61 -7.01 0.49
C GLN A 82 12.96 -5.95 1.38
N SER A 83 11.80 -5.44 0.93
CA SER A 83 10.94 -4.54 1.68
C SER A 83 9.48 -5.00 1.60
N PRO A 84 8.80 -5.22 2.73
CA PRO A 84 9.32 -5.15 4.09
C PRO A 84 10.35 -6.27 4.36
N SER A 85 11.04 -6.19 5.50
CA SER A 85 11.89 -7.31 5.97
C SER A 85 11.05 -8.56 6.26
N GLU A 86 11.70 -9.72 6.36
CA GLU A 86 11.05 -10.98 6.79
C GLU A 86 10.14 -10.76 8.01
N GLY A 87 8.94 -11.34 7.96
CA GLY A 87 7.94 -11.20 9.03
C GLY A 87 7.16 -9.88 8.99
N GLY A 88 7.56 -8.93 8.13
CA GLY A 88 6.78 -7.71 7.87
C GLY A 88 5.53 -7.99 7.06
N THR A 89 4.61 -7.03 7.00
CA THR A 89 3.31 -7.21 6.32
C THR A 89 3.27 -6.50 4.97
N PHE A 90 2.70 -7.15 3.97
CA PHE A 90 2.40 -6.55 2.66
C PHE A 90 0.96 -6.83 2.23
N SER A 91 0.47 -6.10 1.25
CA SER A 91 -0.90 -6.25 0.71
C SER A 91 -0.91 -6.13 -0.81
N ALA A 92 -2.09 -6.28 -1.43
CA ALA A 92 -2.24 -6.04 -2.86
C ALA A 92 -2.16 -4.55 -3.22
N GLU A 93 -2.49 -3.67 -2.28
CA GLU A 93 -2.41 -2.20 -2.45
C GLU A 93 -0.97 -1.71 -2.25
N GLU A 94 -0.19 -2.41 -1.44
CA GLU A 94 1.22 -2.14 -1.17
C GLU A 94 2.03 -3.43 -1.34
N PRO A 95 2.35 -3.80 -2.60
CA PRO A 95 3.14 -4.99 -2.89
C PRO A 95 4.55 -4.88 -2.31
N PRO A 96 5.18 -5.99 -1.92
CA PRO A 96 6.55 -5.97 -1.45
C PRO A 96 7.50 -5.62 -2.59
N GLU A 97 8.60 -4.94 -2.27
CA GLU A 97 9.65 -4.58 -3.20
C GLU A 97 10.88 -5.48 -3.00
N LEU A 98 11.42 -5.98 -4.11
CA LEU A 98 12.66 -6.74 -4.16
C LEU A 98 13.71 -5.95 -4.92
N GLU A 99 14.76 -5.54 -4.22
CA GLU A 99 15.94 -4.95 -4.84
C GLU A 99 16.83 -6.08 -5.36
N VAL A 100 17.24 -6.00 -6.62
CA VAL A 100 17.98 -7.07 -7.28
C VAL A 100 19.26 -6.60 -7.96
N ALA A 101 20.22 -7.51 -8.05
CA ALA A 101 21.43 -7.34 -8.85
C ALA A 101 21.70 -8.59 -9.69
N ARG A 102 22.70 -8.49 -10.57
CA ARG A 102 23.27 -9.68 -11.19
C ARG A 102 24.00 -10.51 -10.14
N PHE A 103 24.19 -11.79 -10.42
CA PHE A 103 24.89 -12.70 -9.52
C PHE A 103 26.24 -12.14 -9.04
N ASN A 104 26.49 -12.23 -7.73
CA ASN A 104 27.67 -11.71 -7.03
C ASN A 104 27.84 -10.18 -7.11
N GLN A 105 26.75 -9.43 -7.30
CA GLN A 105 26.75 -7.96 -7.29
C GLN A 105 25.78 -7.37 -6.25
N CYS A 106 25.39 -8.19 -5.28
CA CYS A 106 25.11 -7.73 -3.92
C CYS A 106 26.48 -7.72 -3.18
#